data_AF-A0A927IS95-F1
#
_entry.id   AF-A0A927IS95-F1
#
_cell.length_a   1.000
_cell.length_b   1.000
_cell.length_c   1.000
_cell.angle_alpha   90.00
_cell.angle_beta   90.00
_cell.angle_gamma   90.00
#
_symmetry.space_group_name_H-M   'P 1'
#
loop_
_entity.id
_entity.type
_entity.pdbx_description
1 polymer ?
#
loop_
_entity_poly.entity_id
_entity_poly.type
_entity_poly.pdbx_seq_one_letter_code
_entity_poly.pdbx_strand_id
1 'polypeptide(L)'
;MTERTLRILAWLTILALAFATLSPIGLRPRSPMPVDLERSAAYLVVGFLFALGYPRQIWAAVVIVLVAVFGLEGLQHIRPDRHGEWHDAVVKAAGAMVGLGVGWLVAQALVRLVPRRQP
;
A
#
# COMPACT_ATOMS: atom_id res chain seq x y z
N MET A 1 -14.60 -10.48 -13.96
CA MET A 1 -15.06 -10.26 -12.56
C MET A 1 -13.93 -9.88 -11.60
N THR A 2 -12.67 -10.19 -11.93
CA THR A 2 -11.50 -10.05 -11.03
C THR A 2 -11.07 -8.60 -10.73
N GLU A 3 -11.09 -7.70 -11.72
CA GLU A 3 -10.57 -6.33 -11.53
C GLU A 3 -11.36 -5.49 -10.53
N ARG A 4 -12.70 -5.60 -10.51
CA ARG A 4 -13.52 -4.85 -9.55
C ARG A 4 -13.22 -5.27 -8.11
N THR A 5 -13.09 -6.58 -7.87
CA THR A 5 -12.73 -7.10 -6.55
C THR A 5 -11.35 -6.60 -6.11
N LEU A 6 -10.35 -6.62 -7.01
CA LEU A 6 -9.01 -6.12 -6.72
C LEU A 6 -9.00 -4.63 -6.38
N ARG A 7 -9.77 -3.81 -7.11
CA ARG A 7 -9.91 -2.37 -6.79
C ARG A 7 -10.55 -2.15 -5.43
N ILE A 8 -11.62 -2.89 -5.12
CA ILE A 8 -12.26 -2.82 -3.79
C ILE A 8 -11.26 -3.19 -2.70
N LEU A 9 -10.53 -4.29 -2.85
CA LEU A 9 -9.50 -4.71 -1.90
C LEU A 9 -8.40 -3.67 -1.74
N ALA A 10 -7.92 -3.08 -2.85
CA ALA A 10 -6.91 -2.02 -2.82
C ALA A 10 -7.39 -0.81 -1.98
N TRP A 11 -8.61 -0.33 -2.21
CA TRP A 11 -9.17 0.77 -1.41
C TRP A 11 -9.40 0.38 0.05
N LEU A 12 -9.85 -0.85 0.31
CA LEU A 12 -10.00 -1.36 1.68
C LEU A 12 -8.66 -1.39 2.42
N THR A 13 -7.55 -1.69 1.75
CA THR A 13 -6.23 -1.66 2.40
C THR A 13 -5.80 -0.25 2.81
N ILE A 14 -6.08 0.78 2.00
CA ILE A 14 -5.85 2.18 2.40
C ILE A 14 -6.74 2.55 3.59
N LEU A 15 -8.02 2.16 3.57
CA LEU A 15 -8.94 2.43 4.67
C LEU A 15 -8.48 1.76 5.98
N ALA A 16 -8.04 0.51 5.90
CA ALA A 16 -7.49 -0.23 7.02
C ALA A 16 -6.22 0.43 7.57
N LEU A 17 -5.31 0.89 6.70
CA LEU A 17 -4.13 1.65 7.09
C LEU A 17 -4.47 2.96 7.78
N ALA A 18 -5.44 3.71 7.26
CA ALA A 18 -5.90 4.95 7.86
C ALA A 18 -6.48 4.70 9.25
N PHE A 19 -7.33 3.67 9.41
CA PHE A 19 -7.88 3.29 10.70
C PHE A 19 -6.78 2.85 11.69
N ALA A 20 -5.85 1.99 11.25
CA ALA A 20 -4.73 1.53 12.09
C ALA A 20 -3.75 2.66 12.49
N THR A 21 -3.65 3.69 11.65
CA THR A 21 -2.80 4.87 11.87
C THR A 21 -3.45 5.89 12.80
N LEU A 22 -4.75 6.15 12.61
CA LEU A 22 -5.47 7.20 13.32
C LEU A 22 -6.13 6.72 14.63
N SER A 23 -6.27 5.40 14.81
CA SER A 23 -6.85 4.82 16.02
C SER A 23 -5.93 5.01 17.25
N PRO A 24 -6.51 5.21 18.45
CA PRO A 24 -5.75 5.35 19.69
C PRO A 24 -4.88 4.10 19.98
N ILE A 25 -3.61 4.32 20.31
CA ILE A 25 -2.54 3.32 20.49
C ILE A 25 -2.78 2.30 21.63
N GLY A 26 -3.84 2.45 22.44
CA GLY A 26 -4.03 1.81 23.74
C GLY A 26 -4.20 0.28 23.80
N LEU A 27 -4.05 -0.45 22.69
CA LEU A 27 -4.30 -1.90 22.60
C LEU A 27 -3.20 -2.66 21.84
N ARG A 28 -1.93 -2.26 21.89
CA ARG A 28 -0.87 -3.04 21.23
C ARG A 28 -0.29 -4.11 22.17
N PRO A 29 -0.49 -5.42 21.89
CA PRO A 29 0.39 -6.46 22.41
C PRO A 29 1.81 -6.18 21.90
N ARG A 30 2.82 -6.39 22.74
CA ARG A 30 4.23 -6.27 22.34
C ARG A 30 4.58 -7.43 21.40
N SER A 31 4.57 -7.16 20.10
CA SER A 31 5.17 -8.03 19.09
C SER A 31 6.70 -8.00 19.24
N PRO A 32 7.41 -9.14 19.16
CA PRO A 32 8.87 -9.17 19.10
C PRO A 32 9.42 -8.72 17.75
N MET A 33 8.57 -8.47 16.74
CA MET A 33 8.97 -8.04 15.41
C MET A 33 9.17 -6.52 15.36
N PRO A 34 10.15 -6.02 14.57
CA PRO A 34 10.29 -4.58 14.36
C PRO A 34 9.00 -4.00 13.77
N VAL A 35 8.43 -3.00 14.44
CA VAL A 35 7.18 -2.34 14.05
C VAL A 35 7.25 -1.79 12.62
N ASP A 36 8.44 -1.38 12.18
CA ASP A 36 8.66 -0.84 10.84
C ASP A 36 8.59 -1.91 9.76
N LEU A 37 8.96 -3.15 10.09
CA LEU A 37 8.86 -4.27 9.16
C LEU A 37 7.39 -4.65 8.95
N GLU A 38 6.59 -4.74 10.02
CA GLU A 38 5.14 -4.97 9.93
C GLU A 38 4.44 -3.88 9.11
N ARG A 39 4.81 -2.62 9.34
CA ARG A 39 4.29 -1.46 8.59
C ARG A 39 4.70 -1.53 7.12
N SER A 40 5.98 -1.76 6.82
CA SER A 40 6.48 -1.86 5.44
C SER A 40 5.78 -2.98 4.65
N ALA A 41 5.50 -4.12 5.30
CA ALA A 41 4.79 -5.24 4.69
C ALA A 41 3.34 -4.85 4.35
N ALA A 42 2.66 -4.10 5.23
CA ALA A 42 1.33 -3.57 4.94
C ALA A 42 1.33 -2.64 3.70
N TYR A 43 2.30 -1.73 3.60
CA TYR A 43 2.42 -0.85 2.43
C TYR A 43 2.82 -1.62 1.15
N LEU A 44 3.62 -2.68 1.26
CA LEU A 44 3.89 -3.59 0.14
C LEU A 44 2.61 -4.22 -0.39
N VAL A 45 1.75 -4.73 0.48
CA VAL A 45 0.45 -5.30 0.09
C VAL A 45 -0.43 -4.27 -0.60
N VAL A 46 -0.45 -3.03 -0.11
CA VAL A 46 -1.22 -1.93 -0.71
C VAL A 46 -0.73 -1.64 -2.13
N GLY A 47 0.58 -1.46 -2.29
CA GLY A 47 1.17 -1.21 -3.60
C GLY A 47 0.88 -2.34 -4.58
N PHE A 48 0.99 -3.59 -4.12
CA PHE A 48 0.70 -4.77 -4.91
C PHE A 48 -0.75 -4.82 -5.39
N LEU A 49 -1.72 -4.61 -4.49
CA LEU A 49 -3.14 -4.63 -4.83
C LEU A 49 -3.52 -3.46 -5.73
N PHE A 50 -2.93 -2.28 -5.54
CA PHE A 50 -3.16 -1.13 -6.42
C PHE A 50 -2.65 -1.39 -7.84
N ALA A 51 -1.47 -1.98 -7.99
CA ALA A 51 -0.94 -2.34 -9.31
C ALA A 51 -1.78 -3.41 -10.01
N LEU A 52 -2.30 -4.40 -9.27
CA LEU A 52 -3.22 -5.41 -9.80
C LEU A 52 -4.61 -4.85 -10.14
N GLY A 53 -5.13 -3.92 -9.34
CA GLY A 53 -6.44 -3.29 -9.57
C GLY A 53 -6.44 -2.24 -10.69
N TYR A 54 -5.28 -1.62 -10.94
CA TYR A 54 -5.09 -0.52 -11.89
C TYR A 54 -3.88 -0.71 -12.83
N PRO A 55 -3.74 -1.86 -13.53
CA PRO A 55 -2.54 -2.16 -14.30
C PRO A 55 -2.31 -1.21 -15.49
N ARG A 56 -3.40 -0.63 -16.04
CA ARG A 56 -3.36 0.36 -17.13
C ARG A 56 -3.11 1.79 -16.64
N GLN A 57 -3.22 2.04 -15.34
CA GLN A 57 -3.14 3.37 -14.73
C GLN A 57 -2.09 3.38 -13.60
N ILE A 58 -0.96 2.69 -13.82
CA ILE A 58 0.05 2.47 -12.78
C ILE A 58 0.59 3.79 -12.20
N TRP A 59 0.71 4.85 -13.01
CA TRP A 59 1.14 6.17 -12.54
C TRP A 59 0.14 6.81 -11.59
N ALA A 60 -1.16 6.67 -11.85
CA ALA A 60 -2.19 7.13 -10.92
C ALA A 60 -2.15 6.32 -9.61
N ALA A 61 -1.92 5.00 -9.70
CA ALA A 61 -1.74 4.15 -8.54
C ALA A 61 -0.51 4.55 -7.70
N VAL A 62 0.63 4.83 -8.34
CA VAL A 62 1.83 5.36 -7.67
C VAL A 62 1.50 6.65 -6.91
N VAL A 63 0.87 7.62 -7.58
CA VAL A 63 0.53 8.90 -6.95
C VAL A 63 -0.40 8.71 -5.75
N ILE A 64 -1.47 7.92 -5.89
CA ILE A 64 -2.42 7.66 -4.81
C ILE A 64 -1.72 7.01 -3.61
N VAL A 65 -0.88 6.00 -3.85
CA VAL A 65 -0.18 5.28 -2.78
C VAL A 65 0.84 6.18 -2.09
N LEU A 66 1.60 7.00 -2.82
CA LEU A 66 2.53 7.97 -2.21
C LEU A 66 1.79 9.02 -1.38
N VAL A 67 0.68 9.57 -1.90
CA VAL A 67 -0.17 10.50 -1.14
C VAL A 67 -0.70 9.84 0.13
N ALA A 68 -1.09 8.56 0.08
CA ALA A 68 -1.52 7.83 1.26
C ALA A 68 -0.38 7.63 2.28
N VAL A 69 0.83 7.26 1.82
CA VAL A 69 2.00 7.09 2.71
C VAL A 69 2.34 8.40 3.41
N PHE A 70 2.59 9.48 2.66
CA PHE A 70 3.02 10.75 3.22
C PHE A 70 1.90 11.49 3.96
N GLY A 71 0.65 11.37 3.47
CA GLY A 71 -0.50 11.96 4.13
C GLY A 71 -0.77 11.32 5.50
N LEU A 72 -0.73 9.99 5.59
CA LEU A 72 -0.90 9.28 6.87
C LEU A 72 0.25 9.57 7.83
N GLU A 73 1.49 9.67 7.34
CA GLU A 73 2.63 10.01 8.20
C GLU A 73 2.57 11.47 8.67
N GLY A 74 2.23 12.41 7.79
CA GLY A 74 2.07 13.82 8.14
C GLY A 74 0.98 14.02 9.19
N LEU A 75 -0.13 13.29 9.08
CA LEU A 75 -1.19 13.29 10.11
C LEU A 75 -0.70 12.74 11.46
N GLN A 76 0.22 11.78 11.47
CA GLN A 76 0.87 11.34 12.72
C GLN A 76 1.82 12.39 13.28
N HIS A 77 2.53 13.14 12.43
CA HIS A 77 3.49 14.18 12.85
C HIS A 77 2.83 15.39 13.52
N ILE A 78 1.55 15.63 13.25
CA ILE A 78 0.75 16.68 13.94
C ILE A 78 0.46 16.28 15.40
N ARG A 79 0.61 15.00 15.79
CA ARG A 79 0.47 14.58 17.19
C ARG A 79 1.72 15.04 17.97
N PRO A 80 1.55 15.84 19.04
CA PRO A 80 2.67 16.48 19.76
C PRO A 80 3.64 15.53 20.46
N ASP A 81 3.33 14.23 20.52
CA ASP A 81 4.09 13.20 21.23
C ASP A 81 4.86 12.25 20.29
N ARG A 82 4.96 12.59 19.00
CA ARG A 82 5.61 11.70 18.02
C ARG A 82 6.38 12.50 17.00
N HIS A 83 7.70 12.59 17.17
CA HIS A 83 8.59 12.92 16.07
C HIS A 83 8.53 11.76 15.08
N GLY A 84 7.57 11.79 14.15
CA GLY A 84 7.55 10.85 13.04
C GLY A 84 8.84 11.07 12.27
N GLU A 85 9.83 10.19 12.44
CA GLU A 85 11.07 10.30 11.70
C GLU A 85 10.74 10.14 10.22
N TRP A 86 11.18 11.10 9.40
CA TRP A 86 11.03 11.01 7.94
C TRP A 86 11.56 9.69 7.36
N HIS A 87 12.46 9.03 8.09
CA HIS A 87 12.90 7.67 7.86
C HIS A 87 11.74 6.65 7.78
N ASP A 88 10.75 6.70 8.68
CA ASP A 88 9.59 5.81 8.67
C ASP A 88 8.79 5.97 7.37
N ALA A 89 8.58 7.20 6.92
CA ALA A 89 7.89 7.48 5.66
C ALA A 89 8.64 6.87 4.46
N VAL A 90 9.97 6.98 4.45
CA VAL A 90 10.80 6.43 3.38
C VAL A 90 10.74 4.90 3.36
N VAL A 91 10.81 4.24 4.51
CA VAL A 91 10.71 2.77 4.59
C VAL A 91 9.33 2.29 4.12
N LYS A 92 8.25 2.99 4.50
CA LYS A 92 6.88 2.69 4.04
C LYS A 92 6.73 2.91 2.54
N ALA A 93 7.27 4.01 2.01
CA ALA A 93 7.27 4.32 0.58
C ALA A 93 8.05 3.26 -0.22
N ALA A 94 9.22 2.82 0.27
CA ALA A 94 10.01 1.77 -0.36
C ALA A 94 9.21 0.46 -0.46
N GLY A 95 8.57 0.03 0.64
CA GLY A 95 7.69 -1.14 0.64
C GLY A 95 6.55 -1.02 -0.38
N ALA A 96 5.87 0.12 -0.40
CA ALA A 96 4.82 0.42 -1.37
C ALA A 96 5.29 0.37 -2.83
N MET A 97 6.45 0.94 -3.14
CA MET A 97 7.01 0.95 -4.50
C MET A 97 7.41 -0.46 -4.95
N VAL A 98 7.99 -1.27 -4.06
CA VAL A 98 8.26 -2.68 -4.33
C VAL A 98 6.97 -3.44 -4.63
N GLY A 99 5.93 -3.23 -3.81
CA GLY A 99 4.61 -3.79 -4.03
C GLY A 99 4.04 -3.43 -5.41
N LEU A 100 4.07 -2.14 -5.76
CA LEU A 100 3.59 -1.63 -7.06
C LEU A 100 4.36 -2.27 -8.22
N GLY A 101 5.69 -2.35 -8.13
CA GLY A 101 6.53 -2.96 -9.17
C GLY A 101 6.21 -4.43 -9.36
N VAL A 102 6.17 -5.21 -8.27
CA VAL A 102 5.86 -6.65 -8.31
C VAL A 102 4.44 -6.88 -8.82
N GLY A 103 3.45 -6.15 -8.31
CA GLY A 103 2.06 -6.28 -8.74
C GLY A 103 1.86 -5.92 -10.21
N TRP A 104 2.59 -4.92 -10.71
CA TRP A 104 2.55 -4.54 -12.12
C TRP A 104 3.15 -5.64 -13.01
N LEU A 105 4.31 -6.19 -12.62
CA LEU A 105 4.91 -7.31 -13.35
C LEU A 105 3.98 -8.53 -13.39
N VAL A 106 3.34 -8.85 -12.26
CA VAL A 106 2.34 -9.93 -12.20
C VAL A 106 1.16 -9.63 -13.11
N ALA A 107 0.60 -8.43 -13.08
CA ALA A 107 -0.51 -8.06 -13.96
C ALA A 107 -0.13 -8.18 -15.44
N GLN A 108 1.07 -7.73 -15.82
CA GLN A 108 1.56 -7.83 -17.18
C GLN A 108 1.77 -9.28 -17.62
N ALA A 109 2.29 -10.14 -16.73
CA ALA A 109 2.44 -11.57 -16.99
C ALA A 109 1.06 -12.24 -17.20
N LEU A 110 0.08 -11.94 -16.34
CA LEU A 110 -1.28 -12.47 -16.46
C LEU A 110 -1.94 -12.06 -17.79
N VAL A 111 -1.78 -10.81 -18.21
CA VAL A 111 -2.28 -10.33 -19.51
C VAL A 111 -1.61 -11.05 -20.69
N ARG A 112 -0.32 -11.38 -20.59
CA ARG A 112 0.42 -12.12 -21.62
C ARG A 112 0.03 -13.59 -21.70
N LEU A 113 -0.31 -14.20 -20.57
CA LEU A 113 -0.65 -15.63 -20.48
C LEU A 113 -2.09 -15.94 -20.92
N VAL A 114 -3.00 -14.95 -20.93
CA VAL A 114 -4.33 -15.11 -21.53
C VAL A 114 -4.18 -14.98 -23.04
N PRO A 115 -4.24 -16.08 -23.82
CA PRO A 115 -4.12 -15.98 -25.27
C PRO A 115 -5.32 -15.15 -25.74
N ARG A 116 -5.07 -14.07 -26.47
CA ARG A 116 -6.12 -13.39 -27.22
C ARG A 116 -6.76 -14.44 -28.13
N ARG A 117 -7.94 -14.93 -27.79
CA ARG A 117 -8.86 -15.52 -28.77
C ARG A 117 -9.20 -14.39 -29.73
N GLN A 118 -8.41 -14.25 -30.79
CA GLN A 118 -8.73 -13.39 -31.92
C GLN A 118 -9.96 -14.01 -32.62
N PRO A 119 -11.03 -13.25 -32.87
CA PRO A 119 -12.11 -13.68 -33.75
C PRO A 119 -11.64 -13.80 -35.20
#